data_AF-A0A1B0D3D5-F1
#
_entry.id   AF-A0A1B0D3D5-F1
#
_cell.length_a   1.000
_cell.length_b   1.000
_cell.length_c   1.000
_cell.angle_alpha   90.00
_cell.angle_beta   90.00
_cell.angle_gamma   90.00
#
_symmetry.space_group_name_H-M   'P 1'
#
loop_
_entity.id
_entity.type
_entity.pdbx_description
1 polymer ?
#
loop_
_entity_poly.entity_id
_entity_poly.type
_entity_poly.pdbx_seq_one_letter_code
_entity_poly.pdbx_strand_id
1 'polypeptide(L)'
;MWHCEHCPYKARKQQSLKEHLKVVHQGVKDFHCPQCSRSFTRADHLKLHILRHEGIKKFKCAVCGLKKVSIGELNTHMNTHTKEKMWSCEYCSYKSPIPRNVSRHVKVVHDGKKDFHCPHCERSFGKAESLRNHVMTHTGEKPHACAELLAHMVTIAS
;
A
#
# COMPACT_ATOMS: atom_id res chain seq x y z
N MET A 1 2.85 3.15 -35.01
CA MET A 1 3.17 3.12 -33.56
C MET A 1 2.81 4.48 -32.99
N TRP A 2 2.04 4.53 -31.91
CA TRP A 2 1.57 5.77 -31.27
C TRP A 2 2.53 6.19 -30.16
N HIS A 3 2.86 7.47 -30.08
CA HIS A 3 3.87 8.00 -29.14
C HIS A 3 3.22 8.95 -28.13
N CYS A 4 3.67 8.89 -26.87
CA CYS A 4 3.34 9.92 -25.89
C CYS A 4 4.27 11.11 -26.07
N GLU A 5 3.72 12.32 -26.01
CA GLU A 5 4.50 13.57 -26.14
C GLU A 5 5.14 14.01 -24.81
N HIS A 6 4.67 13.45 -23.69
CA HIS A 6 5.11 13.83 -22.34
C HIS A 6 6.10 12.83 -21.72
N CYS A 7 6.28 11.65 -22.32
CA CYS A 7 7.22 10.64 -21.83
C CYS A 7 7.63 9.63 -22.92
N PRO A 8 8.63 8.78 -22.69
CA PRO A 8 9.11 7.80 -23.68
C PRO A 8 8.12 6.68 -24.05
N TYR A 9 6.89 6.68 -23.52
CA TYR A 9 5.91 5.62 -23.73
C TYR A 9 5.46 5.54 -25.19
N LYS A 10 5.36 4.30 -25.69
CA LYS A 10 4.86 3.97 -27.04
C LYS A 10 3.79 2.90 -26.96
N ALA A 11 2.75 3.06 -27.76
CA ALA A 11 1.64 2.13 -27.85
C ALA A 11 1.46 1.60 -29.27
N ARG A 12 1.09 0.32 -29.39
CA ARG A 12 0.74 -0.28 -30.68
C ARG A 12 -0.63 0.20 -31.19
N LYS A 13 -1.55 0.53 -30.28
CA LYS A 13 -2.92 0.97 -30.57
C LYS A 13 -3.17 2.38 -30.03
N GLN A 14 -3.98 3.17 -30.74
CA GLN A 14 -4.34 4.53 -30.31
C GLN A 14 -5.07 4.52 -28.97
N GLN A 15 -5.94 3.55 -28.74
CA GLN A 15 -6.69 3.39 -27.49
C GLN A 15 -5.76 3.24 -26.28
N SER A 16 -4.66 2.49 -26.43
CA SER A 16 -3.67 2.32 -25.36
C SER A 16 -2.92 3.62 -25.07
N LEU A 17 -2.66 4.45 -26.08
CA LEU A 17 -2.10 5.80 -25.86
C LEU A 17 -3.10 6.72 -25.15
N LYS A 18 -4.37 6.71 -25.55
CA LYS A 18 -5.44 7.48 -24.88
C LYS A 18 -5.58 7.10 -23.40
N GLU A 19 -5.61 5.79 -23.11
CA GLU A 19 -5.64 5.30 -21.73
C GLU A 19 -4.38 5.72 -20.96
N HIS A 20 -3.19 5.59 -21.56
CA HIS A 20 -1.95 6.04 -20.95
C HIS A 20 -1.97 7.53 -20.57
N LEU A 21 -2.37 8.41 -21.49
CA LEU A 21 -2.45 9.86 -21.24
C LEU A 21 -3.40 10.16 -20.06
N LYS A 22 -4.57 9.52 -20.05
CA LYS A 22 -5.56 9.67 -18.99
C LYS A 22 -5.05 9.19 -17.63
N VAL A 23 -4.39 8.03 -17.60
CA VAL A 23 -3.93 7.37 -16.37
C VAL A 23 -2.69 8.04 -15.80
N VAL A 24 -1.71 8.36 -16.65
CA VAL A 24 -0.35 8.77 -16.21
C VAL A 24 -0.23 10.28 -16.13
N HIS A 25 -0.79 11.02 -17.08
CA HIS A 25 -0.59 12.47 -17.17
C HIS A 25 -1.75 13.27 -16.60
N GLN A 26 -3.00 12.84 -16.81
CA GLN A 26 -4.17 13.54 -16.27
C GLN A 26 -4.59 13.04 -14.88
N GLY A 27 -4.25 11.79 -14.54
CA GLY A 27 -4.62 11.18 -13.26
C GLY A 27 -6.13 11.05 -13.04
N VAL A 28 -6.92 11.00 -14.12
CA VAL A 28 -8.39 10.97 -14.06
C VAL A 28 -8.86 9.64 -13.48
N LYS A 29 -9.65 9.71 -12.40
CA LYS A 29 -10.10 8.56 -11.60
C LYS A 29 -11.60 8.31 -11.74
N ASP A 30 -12.02 7.85 -12.91
CA ASP A 30 -13.46 7.66 -13.20
C ASP A 30 -14.10 6.45 -12.50
N PHE A 31 -13.29 5.57 -11.93
CA PHE A 31 -13.80 4.33 -11.33
C PHE A 31 -13.91 4.50 -9.83
N HIS A 32 -15.10 4.90 -9.36
CA HIS A 32 -15.39 5.14 -7.96
C HIS A 32 -15.78 3.85 -7.23
N CYS A 33 -15.30 3.70 -5.99
CA CYS A 33 -15.76 2.63 -5.12
C CYS A 33 -17.14 2.97 -4.55
N PRO A 34 -18.14 2.07 -4.63
CA PRO A 34 -19.45 2.31 -4.04
C PRO A 34 -19.45 2.18 -2.50
N GLN A 35 -18.38 1.63 -1.91
CA GLN A 35 -18.30 1.33 -0.48
C GLN A 35 -17.35 2.27 0.30
N CYS A 36 -16.57 3.10 -0.39
CA CYS A 36 -15.70 4.09 0.24
C CYS A 36 -15.34 5.22 -0.72
N SER A 37 -14.74 6.30 -0.21
CA SER A 37 -14.36 7.48 -1.01
C SER A 37 -13.16 7.26 -1.96
N ARG A 38 -12.72 6.01 -2.19
CA ARG A 38 -11.59 5.73 -3.08
C ARG A 38 -12.04 5.70 -4.53
N SER A 39 -11.17 6.16 -5.41
CA SER A 39 -11.38 6.15 -6.86
C SER A 39 -10.11 5.72 -7.58
N PHE A 40 -10.28 5.09 -8.73
CA PHE A 40 -9.22 4.43 -9.47
C PHE A 40 -9.19 4.95 -10.91
N THR A 41 -8.01 4.97 -11.49
CA THR A 41 -7.80 5.33 -12.90
C THR A 41 -8.18 4.19 -13.85
N ARG A 42 -8.37 2.96 -13.33
CA ARG A 42 -8.70 1.77 -14.11
C ARG A 42 -9.77 0.89 -13.44
N ALA A 43 -10.63 0.30 -14.27
CA ALA A 43 -11.73 -0.56 -13.83
C ALA A 43 -11.25 -1.86 -13.15
N ASP A 44 -10.18 -2.48 -13.64
CA ASP A 44 -9.62 -3.70 -13.07
C ASP A 44 -9.07 -3.47 -11.65
N HIS A 45 -8.49 -2.30 -11.39
CA HIS A 45 -8.04 -1.92 -10.06
C HIS A 45 -9.22 -1.69 -9.10
N LEU A 46 -10.31 -1.08 -9.56
CA LEU A 46 -11.54 -0.98 -8.77
C LEU A 46 -12.09 -2.38 -8.43
N LYS A 47 -12.16 -3.30 -9.39
CA LYS A 47 -12.63 -4.67 -9.15
C LYS A 47 -11.79 -5.38 -8.08
N LEU A 48 -10.46 -5.32 -8.18
CA LEU A 48 -9.57 -5.89 -7.16
C LEU A 48 -9.74 -5.23 -5.79
N HIS A 49 -10.00 -3.92 -5.76
CA HIS A 49 -10.27 -3.20 -4.53
C HIS A 49 -11.59 -3.64 -3.87
N ILE A 50 -12.65 -3.83 -4.65
CA ILE A 50 -13.95 -4.30 -4.14
C ILE A 50 -13.82 -5.67 -3.46
N LEU A 51 -13.04 -6.60 -4.02
CA LEU A 51 -12.77 -7.89 -3.38
C LEU A 51 -12.18 -7.75 -1.97
N ARG A 52 -11.51 -6.64 -1.66
CA ARG A 52 -10.98 -6.38 -0.32
C ARG A 52 -12.09 -6.04 0.67
N HIS A 53 -13.13 -5.33 0.24
CA HIS A 53 -14.31 -5.09 1.07
C HIS A 53 -15.04 -6.40 1.37
N GLU A 54 -15.16 -7.27 0.37
CA GLU A 54 -15.81 -8.57 0.49
C GLU A 54 -14.95 -9.61 1.22
N GLY A 55 -13.71 -9.27 1.60
CA GLY A 55 -12.75 -10.20 2.21
C GLY A 55 -12.29 -11.33 1.29
N ILE A 56 -12.60 -11.28 -0.01
CA ILE A 56 -12.32 -12.34 -0.97
C ILE A 56 -10.83 -12.32 -1.36
N LYS A 57 -10.13 -13.41 -1.05
CA LYS A 57 -8.73 -13.63 -1.44
C LYS A 57 -8.62 -14.87 -2.34
N LYS A 58 -8.62 -14.65 -3.65
CA LYS A 58 -8.75 -15.71 -4.67
C LYS A 58 -7.49 -16.56 -4.84
N PHE A 59 -6.31 -16.01 -4.58
CA PHE A 59 -5.05 -16.64 -4.96
C PHE A 59 -4.34 -17.22 -3.74
N LYS A 60 -4.23 -18.55 -3.65
CA LYS A 60 -3.62 -19.26 -2.52
C LYS A 60 -2.15 -19.58 -2.81
N CYS A 61 -1.27 -19.28 -1.86
CA CYS A 61 0.11 -19.75 -1.86
C CYS A 61 0.15 -21.27 -1.64
N ALA A 62 0.82 -21.99 -2.54
CA ALA A 62 0.98 -23.43 -2.43
C ALA A 62 1.90 -23.84 -1.26
N VAL A 63 2.85 -22.97 -0.87
CA VAL A 63 3.85 -23.27 0.16
C VAL A 63 3.30 -23.09 1.57
N CYS A 64 2.65 -21.96 1.86
CA CYS A 64 2.18 -21.63 3.21
C CYS A 64 0.67 -21.43 3.34
N GLY A 65 -0.10 -21.64 2.27
CA GLY A 65 -1.55 -21.48 2.27
C GLY A 65 -2.06 -20.02 2.34
N LEU A 66 -1.16 -19.03 2.46
CA LEU A 66 -1.54 -17.61 2.51
C LEU A 66 -2.31 -17.20 1.26
N LYS A 67 -3.49 -16.58 1.44
CA LYS A 67 -4.32 -16.10 0.34
C LYS A 67 -4.07 -14.62 0.03
N LYS A 68 -4.10 -14.25 -1.25
CA LYS A 68 -3.96 -12.89 -1.79
C LYS A 68 -5.13 -12.52 -2.70
N VAL A 69 -5.39 -11.22 -2.87
CA VAL A 69 -6.52 -10.74 -3.69
C VAL A 69 -6.20 -10.76 -5.18
N SER A 70 -4.91 -10.63 -5.54
CA SER A 70 -4.45 -10.64 -6.93
C SER A 70 -3.26 -11.59 -7.13
N ILE A 71 -3.08 -12.04 -8.38
CA ILE A 71 -1.94 -12.89 -8.77
C ILE A 71 -0.60 -12.15 -8.62
N GLY A 72 -0.55 -10.84 -8.88
CA GLY A 72 0.67 -10.04 -8.73
C GLY A 72 1.14 -9.97 -7.28
N GLU A 73 0.20 -9.86 -6.33
CA GLU A 73 0.51 -9.95 -4.90
C GLU A 73 0.98 -11.35 -4.50
N LEU A 74 0.40 -12.41 -5.08
CA LEU A 74 0.85 -13.77 -4.83
C LEU A 74 2.27 -13.97 -5.35
N ASN A 75 2.57 -13.56 -6.58
CA ASN A 75 3.92 -13.66 -7.16
C ASN A 75 4.96 -12.91 -6.34
N THR A 76 4.63 -11.69 -5.90
CA THR A 76 5.52 -10.91 -5.01
C THR A 76 5.72 -11.62 -3.67
N HIS A 77 4.68 -12.27 -3.13
CA HIS A 77 4.80 -13.07 -1.92
C HIS A 77 5.65 -14.33 -2.16
N MET A 78 5.54 -15.00 -3.30
CA MET A 78 6.35 -16.20 -3.60
C MET A 78 7.85 -15.93 -3.51
N ASN A 79 8.28 -14.71 -3.86
CA ASN A 79 9.69 -14.29 -3.72
C ASN A 79 10.20 -14.33 -2.27
N THR A 80 9.33 -14.34 -1.25
CA THR A 80 9.76 -14.54 0.15
C THR A 80 10.17 -15.97 0.44
N HIS A 81 9.65 -16.94 -0.32
CA HIS A 81 10.00 -18.35 -0.20
C HIS A 81 11.21 -18.68 -1.07
N THR A 82 11.20 -18.28 -2.33
CA THR A 82 12.25 -18.68 -3.29
C THR A 82 13.50 -17.81 -3.22
N LYS A 83 13.38 -16.56 -2.75
CA LYS A 83 14.44 -15.52 -2.77
C LYS A 83 14.98 -15.20 -4.17
N GLU A 84 14.37 -15.68 -5.24
CA GLU A 84 14.88 -15.54 -6.62
C GLU A 84 14.78 -14.11 -7.14
N LYS A 85 13.68 -13.42 -6.84
CA LYS A 85 13.40 -12.07 -7.35
C LYS A 85 13.35 -11.06 -6.21
N MET A 86 14.49 -10.91 -5.55
CA MET A 86 14.73 -9.88 -4.54
C MET A 86 15.49 -8.70 -5.12
N TRP A 87 15.11 -7.51 -4.68
CA TRP A 87 15.82 -6.26 -4.94
C TRP A 87 16.83 -6.06 -3.82
N SER A 88 18.08 -5.75 -4.17
CA SER A 88 19.18 -5.55 -3.21
C SER A 88 19.41 -4.06 -2.99
N CYS A 89 19.78 -3.70 -1.77
CA CYS A 89 20.40 -2.41 -1.49
C CYS A 89 21.82 -2.40 -2.06
N GLU A 90 22.23 -1.27 -2.63
CA GLU A 90 23.57 -1.11 -3.21
C GLU A 90 24.65 -0.82 -2.13
N TYR A 91 24.22 -0.37 -0.95
CA TYR A 91 25.12 0.08 0.12
C TYR A 91 25.26 -0.94 1.27
N CYS A 92 24.40 -1.96 1.33
CA CYS A 92 24.45 -2.97 2.39
C CYS A 92 23.76 -4.28 1.97
N SER A 93 23.81 -5.30 2.82
CA SER A 93 23.23 -6.62 2.54
C SER A 93 21.69 -6.69 2.59
N TYR A 94 20.99 -5.56 2.77
CA TYR A 94 19.54 -5.53 2.82
C TYR A 94 18.91 -5.94 1.48
N LYS A 95 17.92 -6.84 1.53
CA LYS A 95 17.16 -7.31 0.36
C LYS A 95 15.66 -7.29 0.63
N SER A 96 14.86 -7.02 -0.41
CA SER A 96 13.40 -7.07 -0.32
C SER A 96 12.77 -7.59 -1.61
N PRO A 97 11.68 -8.39 -1.55
CA PRO A 97 10.93 -8.77 -2.75
C PRO A 97 10.16 -7.60 -3.37
N ILE A 98 10.12 -6.43 -2.71
CA ILE A 98 9.37 -5.24 -3.12
C ILE A 98 10.36 -4.09 -3.35
N PRO A 99 10.47 -3.54 -4.58
CA PRO A 99 11.48 -2.50 -4.88
C PRO A 99 11.28 -1.20 -4.11
N ARG A 100 10.03 -0.76 -3.90
CA ARG A 100 9.74 0.42 -3.06
C ARG A 100 10.25 0.30 -1.63
N ASN A 101 10.41 -0.93 -1.11
CA ASN A 101 10.96 -1.12 0.23
C ASN A 101 12.47 -0.86 0.24
N VAL A 102 13.19 -1.26 -0.80
CA VAL A 102 14.63 -0.96 -0.97
C VAL A 102 14.84 0.53 -1.15
N SER A 103 14.08 1.19 -2.03
CA SER A 103 14.17 2.64 -2.22
C SER A 103 13.94 3.42 -0.91
N ARG A 104 12.92 3.04 -0.14
CA ARG A 104 12.70 3.63 1.20
C ARG A 104 13.83 3.30 2.17
N HIS A 105 14.34 2.07 2.16
CA HIS A 105 15.46 1.68 3.01
C HIS A 105 16.69 2.56 2.74
N VAL A 106 17.06 2.73 1.47
CA VAL A 106 18.16 3.62 1.06
C VAL A 106 17.92 5.03 1.58
N LYS A 107 16.75 5.60 1.27
CA LYS A 107 16.37 6.94 1.69
C LYS A 107 16.49 7.15 3.21
N VAL A 108 16.07 6.17 4.01
CA VAL A 108 15.98 6.33 5.47
C VAL A 108 17.28 5.98 6.19
N VAL A 109 17.96 4.93 5.76
CA VAL A 109 19.12 4.35 6.45
C VAL A 109 20.42 4.94 5.93
N HIS A 110 20.53 5.18 4.63
CA HIS A 110 21.74 5.69 4.01
C HIS A 110 21.70 7.21 3.84
N ASP A 111 20.57 7.78 3.41
CA ASP A 111 20.48 9.25 3.23
C ASP A 111 19.98 9.98 4.48
N GLY A 112 19.49 9.26 5.50
CA GLY A 112 18.88 9.86 6.70
C GLY A 112 17.57 10.64 6.44
N LYS A 113 17.03 10.60 5.22
CA LYS A 113 15.84 11.36 4.81
C LYS A 113 14.57 10.70 5.34
N LYS A 114 13.99 11.29 6.38
CA LYS A 114 12.75 10.84 7.02
C LYS A 114 11.65 11.88 6.82
N ASP A 115 10.66 11.57 6.01
CA ASP A 115 9.62 12.56 5.62
C ASP A 115 8.60 12.83 6.72
N PHE A 116 8.43 11.89 7.67
CA PHE A 116 7.32 11.92 8.62
C PHE A 116 7.80 12.43 9.99
N HIS A 117 7.55 13.69 10.27
CA HIS A 117 8.01 14.38 11.48
C HIS A 117 6.96 14.33 12.59
N CYS A 118 7.39 14.11 13.83
CA CYS A 118 6.50 14.22 14.98
C CYS A 118 6.19 15.69 15.28
N PRO A 119 4.92 16.08 15.48
CA PRO A 119 4.58 17.45 15.87
C PRO A 119 4.86 17.75 17.35
N HIS A 120 5.14 16.73 18.17
CA HIS A 120 5.34 16.87 19.62
C HIS A 120 6.80 16.71 20.07
N CYS A 121 7.71 16.28 19.18
CA CYS A 121 9.13 16.14 19.49
C CYS A 121 9.99 16.09 18.21
N GLU A 122 11.31 16.05 18.36
CA GLU A 122 12.27 16.08 17.25
C GLU A 122 12.40 14.76 16.46
N ARG A 123 11.56 13.75 16.75
CA ARG A 123 11.67 12.45 16.09
C ARG A 123 11.03 12.46 14.71
N SER A 124 11.80 11.98 13.72
CA SER A 124 11.31 11.72 12.37
C SER A 124 11.33 10.23 12.02
N PHE A 125 10.45 9.82 11.11
CA PHE A 125 10.21 8.44 10.71
C PHE A 125 10.22 8.27 9.20
N GLY A 126 10.63 7.09 8.75
CA GLY A 126 10.60 6.71 7.33
C GLY A 126 9.24 6.21 6.82
N LYS A 127 8.24 6.08 7.70
CA LYS A 127 6.88 5.61 7.38
C LYS A 127 5.84 6.38 8.20
N ALA A 128 4.73 6.73 7.56
CA ALA A 128 3.59 7.38 8.21
C ALA A 128 3.00 6.54 9.36
N GLU A 129 2.93 5.22 9.20
CA GLU A 129 2.42 4.31 10.24
C GLU A 129 3.30 4.33 11.49
N SER A 130 4.63 4.34 11.31
CA SER A 130 5.57 4.45 12.42
C SER A 130 5.42 5.78 13.16
N LEU A 131 5.22 6.88 12.42
CA LEU A 131 4.88 8.17 13.03
C LEU A 131 3.56 8.10 13.79
N ARG A 132 2.49 7.55 13.19
CA ARG A 132 1.18 7.40 13.86
C ARG A 132 1.31 6.64 15.16
N ASN A 133 2.03 5.51 15.14
CA ASN A 133 2.30 4.70 16.33
C ASN A 133 3.10 5.46 17.38
N HIS A 134 4.03 6.32 16.96
CA HIS A 134 4.76 7.17 17.88
C HIS A 134 3.91 8.32 18.45
N VAL A 135 3.07 8.99 17.66
CA VAL A 135 2.23 10.09 18.16
C VAL A 135 1.31 9.62 19.28
N MET A 136 0.82 8.38 19.19
CA MET A 136 0.03 7.75 20.25
C MET A 136 0.77 7.64 21.60
N THR A 137 2.11 7.63 21.62
CA THR A 137 2.87 7.64 22.88
C THR A 137 2.85 9.01 23.57
N HIS A 138 2.50 10.08 22.85
CA HIS A 138 2.31 11.42 23.42
C HIS A 138 0.87 11.64 23.90
N THR A 139 -0.12 11.12 23.15
CA THR A 139 -1.54 11.29 23.49
C THR A 139 -2.08 10.27 24.48
N GLY A 140 -1.39 9.14 24.66
CA GLY A 140 -1.85 8.03 25.51
C GLY A 140 -2.96 7.17 24.89
N GLU A 141 -3.36 7.46 23.65
CA GLU A 141 -4.39 6.69 22.94
C GLU A 141 -3.83 5.35 22.44
N LYS A 142 -4.50 4.23 22.74
CA LYS A 142 -4.09 2.89 22.25
C LYS A 142 -4.78 2.58 20.92
N PRO A 143 -4.07 2.00 19.92
CA PRO A 143 -4.60 1.80 18.57
C PRO A 143 -5.73 0.77 18.42
N HIS A 144 -6.17 0.12 19.50
CA HIS A 144 -7.19 -0.94 19.48
C HIS A 144 -8.03 -0.97 20.76
N ALA A 145 -8.53 0.17 21.24
CA ALA A 145 -9.63 0.15 22.19
C ALA A 145 -10.88 -0.40 21.48
N CYS A 146 -11.11 -1.71 21.59
CA CYS A 146 -12.40 -2.32 21.29
C CYS A 146 -13.45 -1.58 22.12
N ALA A 147 -14.49 -1.06 21.47
CA ALA A 147 -15.69 -0.58 22.15
C ALA A 147 -16.54 -1.76 22.65
N GLU A 148 -15.98 -2.61 23.51
CA GLU A 148 -16.66 -3.70 24.20
C GLU A 148 -16.62 -3.51 25.71
N LEU A 149 -17.05 -2.34 26.20
CA LEU A 149 -17.44 -2.15 27.61
C LEU A 149 -18.60 -1.14 27.72
N LEU A 150 -19.67 -1.36 26.96
CA LEU A 150 -21.01 -0.83 27.25
C LEU A 150 -22.02 -1.97 27.37
N ALA A 151 -21.70 -3.01 28.15
CA ALA A 151 -22.61 -4.13 28.37
C ALA A 151 -22.76 -4.60 29.84
N HIS A 152 -22.08 -4.02 30.84
CA HIS A 152 -22.14 -4.60 32.20
C HIS A 152 -22.14 -3.62 33.39
N MET A 153 -22.72 -2.42 33.30
CA MET A 153 -22.86 -1.53 34.48
C MET A 153 -24.12 -0.63 34.47
N VAL A 154 -25.31 -1.15 34.13
CA VAL A 154 -26.58 -0.59 34.67
C VAL A 154 -27.60 -1.71 34.90
N THR A 155 -27.27 -2.59 35.85
CA THR A 155 -28.29 -3.19 36.72
C THR A 155 -27.88 -2.81 38.13
N ILE A 156 -28.81 -2.26 38.91
CA ILE A 156 -28.66 -1.60 40.22
C ILE A 156 -28.51 -0.07 40.12
N ALA A 157 -29.64 0.60 39.92
CA ALA A 157 -30.10 1.74 40.74
C ALA A 157 -31.38 2.35 40.12
N SER A 158 -32.53 1.77 40.46
CA SER A 158 -33.84 2.40 40.76
C SER A 158 -34.91 1.33 40.73
#